data_AF-A0A369ZPR7-F1
#
_entry.id   AF-A0A369ZPR7-F1
#
_cell.length_a   1.000
_cell.length_b   1.000
_cell.length_c   1.000
_cell.angle_alpha   90.00
_cell.angle_beta   90.00
_cell.angle_gamma   90.00
#
_symmetry.space_group_name_H-M   'P 1'
#
loop_
_entity.id
_entity.type
_entity.pdbx_description
1 polymer ?
#
loop_
_entity_poly.entity_id
_entity_poly.type
_entity_poly.pdbx_seq_one_letter_code
_entity_poly.pdbx_strand_id
1 'polypeptide(L)'
;MTTHNLATHLSGVMPKLLKTILIGFVLSLTVVLIIALAKISYSLFLMILSPDAIVTNALAEQILNFFLYFGFLGLISQYFRSGYHFPLRYFIYTGITAMVRLIIVDHESATSTILFAGAILLMVIALCLILYSDKLKNI
;
A
#
# COMPACT_ATOMS: atom_id res chain seq x y z
N MET A 1 -8.30 -18.32 -44.71
CA MET A 1 -7.92 -16.93 -44.36
C MET A 1 -8.81 -16.38 -43.22
N THR A 2 -9.17 -17.19 -42.22
CA THR A 2 -10.18 -16.84 -41.19
C THR A 2 -9.69 -17.04 -39.75
N THR A 3 -8.56 -17.73 -39.53
CA THR A 3 -7.99 -17.99 -38.19
C THR A 3 -7.11 -16.85 -37.67
N HIS A 4 -6.55 -16.01 -38.55
CA HIS A 4 -5.67 -14.88 -38.18
C HIS A 4 -6.45 -13.66 -37.63
N ASN A 5 -7.72 -13.49 -38.02
CA ASN A 5 -8.56 -12.35 -37.58
C ASN A 5 -9.21 -12.58 -36.20
N LEU A 6 -9.43 -13.84 -35.80
CA LEU A 6 -10.03 -14.16 -34.51
C LEU A 6 -9.02 -14.01 -33.35
N ALA A 7 -7.77 -14.45 -33.56
CA ALA A 7 -6.68 -14.34 -32.58
C ALA A 7 -6.28 -12.88 -32.30
N THR A 8 -6.35 -12.00 -33.32
CA THR A 8 -6.07 -10.56 -33.20
C THR A 8 -7.20 -9.79 -32.53
N HIS A 9 -8.47 -10.18 -32.75
CA HIS A 9 -9.60 -9.65 -31.98
C HIS A 9 -9.59 -10.10 -30.51
N LEU A 10 -9.21 -11.35 -30.21
CA LEU A 10 -9.08 -11.84 -28.82
C LEU A 10 -7.92 -11.16 -28.07
N SER A 11 -6.77 -11.00 -28.72
CA SER A 11 -5.58 -10.39 -28.09
C SER A 11 -5.76 -8.90 -27.77
N GLY A 12 -6.63 -8.20 -28.51
CA GLY A 12 -6.97 -6.81 -28.23
C GLY A 12 -8.00 -6.60 -27.11
N VAL A 13 -8.84 -7.61 -26.83
CA VAL A 13 -9.93 -7.53 -25.83
C VAL A 13 -9.45 -7.92 -24.43
N MET A 14 -8.58 -8.94 -24.31
CA MET A 14 -8.09 -9.43 -23.01
C MET A 14 -7.39 -8.35 -22.17
N PRO A 15 -6.48 -7.51 -22.71
CA PRO A 15 -5.84 -6.43 -21.96
C PRO A 15 -6.84 -5.35 -21.51
N LYS A 16 -7.86 -5.07 -22.32
CA LYS A 16 -8.90 -4.07 -22.01
C LYS A 16 -9.82 -4.55 -20.88
N LEU A 17 -10.17 -5.83 -20.88
CA LEU A 17 -10.97 -6.45 -19.82
C LEU A 17 -10.19 -6.46 -18.50
N LEU A 18 -8.93 -6.90 -18.52
CA LEU A 18 -8.07 -6.92 -17.34
C LEU A 18 -7.92 -5.52 -16.73
N LYS A 19 -7.69 -4.51 -17.57
CA LYS A 19 -7.60 -3.12 -17.13
C LYS A 19 -8.89 -2.64 -16.47
N THR A 20 -10.05 -2.97 -17.04
CA THR A 20 -11.36 -2.57 -16.49
C THR A 20 -11.59 -3.17 -15.10
N ILE A 21 -11.30 -4.46 -14.93
CA ILE A 21 -11.43 -5.16 -13.65
C ILE A 21 -10.48 -4.54 -12.61
N LEU A 22 -9.23 -4.28 -12.99
CA LEU A 22 -8.23 -3.70 -12.10
C LEU A 22 -8.65 -2.29 -11.61
N ILE A 23 -9.16 -1.45 -12.51
CA ILE A 23 -9.65 -0.10 -12.15
C ILE A 23 -10.85 -0.20 -11.22
N GLY A 24 -11.78 -1.12 -11.48
CA GLY A 24 -12.93 -1.36 -10.60
C GLY A 24 -12.50 -1.75 -9.19
N PHE A 25 -11.51 -2.63 -9.07
CA PHE A 25 -10.95 -3.03 -7.77
C PHE A 25 -10.29 -1.86 -7.05
N VAL A 26 -9.44 -1.08 -7.73
CA VAL A 26 -8.74 0.08 -7.14
C VAL A 26 -9.73 1.16 -6.69
N LEU A 27 -10.79 1.41 -7.47
CA LEU A 27 -11.84 2.35 -7.10
C LEU A 27 -12.57 1.89 -5.84
N SER A 28 -12.97 0.61 -5.78
CA SER A 28 -13.59 0.03 -4.59
C SER A 28 -12.68 0.15 -3.36
N LEU A 29 -11.38 -0.15 -3.52
CA LEU A 29 -10.38 -0.04 -2.46
C LEU A 29 -10.28 1.40 -1.93
N THR A 30 -10.31 2.39 -2.82
CA THR A 30 -10.27 3.82 -2.47
C THR A 30 -11.44 4.20 -1.58
N VAL A 31 -12.66 3.77 -1.93
CA VAL A 31 -13.86 4.07 -1.14
C VAL A 31 -13.77 3.47 0.26
N VAL A 32 -13.36 2.20 0.37
CA VAL A 32 -13.16 1.53 1.67
C VAL A 32 -12.13 2.28 2.52
N LEU A 33 -11.04 2.73 1.89
CA LEU A 33 -9.95 3.41 2.58
C LEU A 33 -10.36 4.80 3.09
N ILE A 34 -11.16 5.54 2.33
CA ILE A 34 -11.74 6.83 2.76
C ILE A 34 -12.66 6.63 3.98
N ILE A 35 -13.53 5.61 3.94
CA ILE A 35 -14.42 5.28 5.07
C ILE A 35 -13.60 4.89 6.31
N ALA A 36 -12.56 4.07 6.13
CA ALA A 36 -11.67 3.68 7.22
C ALA A 36 -10.93 4.88 7.83
N LEU A 37 -10.46 5.83 7.00
CA LEU A 37 -9.87 7.09 7.46
C LEU A 37 -10.84 7.91 8.30
N ALA A 38 -12.08 8.09 7.82
CA ALA A 38 -13.09 8.85 8.53
C ALA A 38 -13.38 8.23 9.90
N LYS A 39 -13.45 6.88 9.96
CA LYS A 39 -13.71 6.13 11.19
C LYS A 39 -12.59 6.32 12.23
N ILE A 40 -11.32 6.24 11.81
CA ILE A 40 -10.18 6.50 12.70
C ILE A 40 -10.10 7.97 13.10
N SER A 41 -10.35 8.89 12.17
CA SER A 41 -10.35 10.32 12.47
C SER A 41 -11.39 10.67 13.53
N TYR A 42 -12.58 10.07 13.46
CA TYR A 42 -13.60 10.23 14.50
C TYR A 42 -13.17 9.64 15.85
N SER A 43 -12.58 8.44 15.84
CA SER A 43 -12.07 7.77 17.05
C SER A 43 -10.97 8.58 17.73
N LEU A 44 -10.01 9.10 16.97
CA LEU A 44 -8.95 9.98 17.47
C LEU A 44 -9.51 11.27 18.04
N PHE A 45 -10.50 11.87 17.37
CA PHE A 45 -11.15 13.09 17.85
C PHE A 45 -11.84 12.89 19.21
N LEU A 46 -12.58 11.78 19.39
CA LEU A 46 -13.21 11.45 20.67
C LEU A 46 -12.18 11.18 21.78
N MET A 47 -11.09 10.47 21.47
CA MET A 47 -10.05 10.14 22.45
C MET A 47 -9.30 11.37 22.96
N ILE A 48 -9.19 12.43 22.14
CA ILE A 48 -8.62 13.72 22.56
C ILE A 48 -9.58 14.47 23.49
N LEU A 49 -10.90 14.35 23.28
CA LEU A 49 -11.91 15.12 23.99
C LEU A 49 -12.26 14.52 25.37
N SER A 50 -12.14 13.20 25.51
CA SER A 50 -12.33 12.48 26.78
C SER A 50 -11.04 11.75 27.18
N PRO A 51 -10.07 12.44 27.81
CA PRO A 51 -8.84 11.82 28.29
C PRO A 51 -9.07 11.00 29.57
N ASP A 52 -9.98 10.03 29.54
CA ASP A 52 -10.10 9.02 30.58
C ASP A 52 -8.90 8.08 30.45
N ALA A 53 -7.97 8.17 31.41
CA ALA A 53 -6.79 7.31 31.60
C ALA A 53 -6.14 6.84 30.29
N ILE A 54 -5.49 7.78 29.59
CA ILE A 54 -4.83 7.58 28.31
C ILE A 54 -3.85 6.39 28.39
N VAL A 55 -4.23 5.26 27.79
CA VAL A 55 -3.27 4.21 27.46
C VAL A 55 -2.52 4.72 26.23
N THR A 56 -1.36 5.35 26.44
CA THR A 56 -0.51 5.98 25.39
C THR A 56 -0.31 5.09 24.16
N ASN A 57 -0.28 3.77 24.35
CA ASN A 57 -0.13 2.78 23.29
C ASN A 57 -1.33 2.77 22.31
N ALA A 58 -2.56 2.94 22.81
CA ALA A 58 -3.77 2.92 21.99
C ALA A 58 -3.89 4.17 21.09
N LEU A 59 -3.44 5.33 21.59
CA LEU A 59 -3.32 6.54 20.79
C LEU A 59 -2.30 6.38 19.66
N ALA A 60 -1.11 5.90 20.00
CA ALA A 60 -0.04 5.67 19.02
C ALA A 60 -0.50 4.70 17.93
N GLU A 61 -1.18 3.61 18.30
CA GLU A 61 -1.71 2.64 17.36
C GLU A 61 -2.68 3.26 16.34
N GLN A 62 -3.62 4.09 16.82
CA GLN A 62 -4.60 4.75 15.95
C GLN A 62 -3.97 5.80 15.05
N ILE A 63 -3.01 6.59 15.56
CA ILE A 63 -2.27 7.58 14.76
C ILE A 63 -1.45 6.89 13.66
N LEU A 64 -0.75 5.80 14.00
CA LEU A 64 0.03 5.03 13.03
C LEU A 64 -0.88 4.38 11.97
N ASN A 65 -2.07 3.92 12.36
CA ASN A 65 -3.09 3.42 11.43
C ASN A 65 -3.58 4.50 10.46
N PHE A 66 -3.85 5.70 10.98
CA PHE A 66 -4.24 6.86 10.17
C PHE A 66 -3.17 7.17 9.11
N PHE A 67 -1.91 7.24 9.54
CA PHE A 67 -0.78 7.48 8.64
C PHE A 67 -0.66 6.39 7.56
N LEU A 68 -0.83 5.12 7.92
CA LEU A 68 -0.75 4.01 6.98
C LEU A 68 -1.84 4.09 5.91
N TYR A 69 -3.09 4.34 6.29
CA TYR A 69 -4.18 4.46 5.32
C TYR A 69 -4.01 5.68 4.41
N PHE A 70 -3.47 6.78 4.92
CA PHE A 70 -3.07 7.91 4.07
C PHE A 70 -1.98 7.53 3.06
N GLY A 71 -0.98 6.74 3.50
CA GLY A 71 0.05 6.18 2.62
C GLY A 71 -0.52 5.33 1.48
N PHE A 72 -1.49 4.47 1.78
CA PHE A 72 -2.19 3.67 0.76
C PHE A 72 -3.01 4.52 -0.21
N LEU A 73 -3.67 5.60 0.25
CA LEU A 73 -4.31 6.57 -0.64
C LEU A 73 -3.30 7.22 -1.59
N GLY A 74 -2.10 7.53 -1.09
CA GLY A 74 -0.98 8.01 -1.90
C GLY A 74 -0.58 7.04 -3.01
N LEU A 75 -0.51 5.74 -2.72
CA LEU A 75 -0.25 4.70 -3.71
C LEU A 75 -1.31 4.66 -4.81
N ILE A 76 -2.59 4.72 -4.41
CA ILE A 76 -3.71 4.71 -5.37
C ILE A 76 -3.71 5.97 -6.22
N SER A 77 -3.45 7.14 -5.64
CA SER A 77 -3.30 8.40 -6.37
C SER A 77 -2.18 8.30 -7.40
N GLN A 78 -1.02 7.73 -7.03
CA GLN A 78 0.09 7.51 -7.93
C GLN A 78 -0.23 6.48 -9.03
N TYR A 79 -1.03 5.46 -8.74
CA TYR A 79 -1.49 4.48 -9.72
C TYR A 79 -2.26 5.14 -10.87
N PHE A 80 -3.18 6.07 -10.56
CA PHE A 80 -3.89 6.84 -11.60
C PHE A 80 -2.96 7.80 -12.34
N ARG A 81 -2.03 8.44 -11.62
CA ARG A 81 -1.10 9.43 -12.18
C ARG A 81 -0.05 8.83 -13.13
N SER A 82 0.35 7.57 -12.90
CA SER A 82 1.27 6.80 -13.75
C SER A 82 0.59 6.09 -14.93
N GLY A 83 -0.65 6.46 -15.28
CA GLY A 83 -1.32 5.94 -16.47
C GLY A 83 -1.71 4.47 -16.36
N TYR A 84 -2.16 4.02 -15.18
CA TYR A 84 -2.53 2.63 -14.87
C TYR A 84 -1.36 1.65 -14.78
N HIS A 85 -0.11 2.14 -14.82
CA HIS A 85 1.04 1.31 -14.49
C HIS A 85 1.18 1.25 -12.97
N PHE A 86 1.21 0.03 -12.41
CA PHE A 86 1.43 -0.16 -10.98
C PHE A 86 2.87 0.24 -10.62
N PRO A 87 3.07 1.30 -9.82
CA PRO A 87 4.41 1.84 -9.61
C PRO A 87 5.01 1.11 -8.40
N LEU A 88 5.68 -0.01 -8.68
CA LEU A 88 6.14 -0.98 -7.68
C LEU A 88 7.00 -0.36 -6.57
N ARG A 89 7.77 0.68 -6.89
CA ARG A 89 8.59 1.43 -5.93
C ARG A 89 7.76 2.05 -4.79
N TYR A 90 6.61 2.64 -5.09
CA TYR A 90 5.75 3.26 -4.08
C TYR A 90 5.00 2.23 -3.23
N PHE A 91 4.72 1.06 -3.81
CA PHE A 91 4.17 -0.07 -3.06
C PHE A 91 5.15 -0.54 -2.00
N ILE A 92 6.43 -0.69 -2.36
CA ILE A 92 7.48 -1.08 -1.41
C ILE A 92 7.64 -0.04 -0.30
N TYR A 93 7.61 1.27 -0.61
CA TYR A 93 7.66 2.31 0.42
C TYR A 93 6.49 2.20 1.41
N THR A 94 5.27 2.01 0.90
CA THR A 94 4.08 1.85 1.75
C THR A 94 4.16 0.55 2.57
N GLY A 95 4.72 -0.52 2.01
CA GLY A 95 4.95 -1.79 2.70
C GLY A 95 5.99 -1.68 3.82
N ILE A 96 7.08 -0.93 3.62
CA ILE A 96 8.07 -0.64 4.67
C ILE A 96 7.40 0.11 5.81
N THR A 97 6.61 1.15 5.52
CA THR A 97 5.83 1.88 6.54
C THR A 97 4.88 0.96 7.33
N ALA A 98 4.22 0.01 6.67
CA ALA A 98 3.35 -0.97 7.33
C ALA A 98 4.12 -1.89 8.30
N MET A 99 5.30 -2.36 7.88
CA MET A 99 6.16 -3.21 8.73
C MET A 99 6.74 -2.44 9.91
N VAL A 100 7.16 -1.18 9.70
CA VAL A 100 7.62 -0.31 10.79
C VAL A 100 6.50 -0.07 11.80
N ARG A 101 5.27 0.19 11.34
CA ARG A 101 4.10 0.32 12.22
C ARG A 101 3.89 -0.94 13.07
N LEU A 102 4.02 -2.13 12.46
CA LEU A 102 3.82 -3.40 13.15
C LEU A 102 4.81 -3.56 14.30
N ILE A 103 6.09 -3.19 14.11
CA ILE A 103 7.11 -3.20 15.17
C ILE A 103 6.77 -2.22 16.30
N ILE A 104 6.27 -1.02 15.99
CA ILE A 104 5.96 0.00 17.01
C ILE A 104 4.73 -0.36 17.84
N VAL A 105 3.79 -1.12 17.28
CA VAL A 105 2.54 -1.49 17.97
C VAL A 105 2.70 -2.80 18.73
N ASP A 106 3.37 -3.80 18.15
CA ASP A 106 3.53 -5.14 18.72
C ASP A 106 4.93 -5.32 19.34
N HIS A 107 5.02 -5.21 20.67
CA HIS A 107 6.27 -5.33 21.42
C HIS A 107 6.30 -6.57 22.34
N GLU A 108 5.47 -7.60 22.10
CA GLU A 108 5.30 -8.68 23.07
C GLU A 108 6.40 -9.76 23.00
N SER A 109 7.09 -9.93 21.86
CA SER A 109 8.17 -10.93 21.73
C SER A 109 9.36 -10.48 20.88
N ALA A 110 10.56 -10.60 21.45
CA ALA A 110 11.82 -10.23 20.78
C ALA A 110 12.06 -11.01 19.47
N THR A 111 11.54 -12.25 19.38
CA THR A 111 11.68 -13.10 18.20
C THR A 111 10.89 -12.55 17.01
N SER A 112 9.67 -12.06 17.23
CA SER A 112 8.86 -11.42 16.18
C SER A 112 9.50 -10.12 15.70
N THR A 113 10.07 -9.32 16.60
CA THR A 113 10.81 -8.10 16.22
C THR A 113 11.99 -8.41 15.28
N ILE A 114 12.74 -9.49 15.52
CA ILE A 114 13.85 -9.90 14.64
C ILE A 114 13.34 -10.32 13.25
N LEU A 115 12.22 -11.06 13.19
CA LEU A 115 11.61 -11.44 11.91
C LEU A 115 11.10 -10.22 11.13
N PHE A 116 10.47 -9.25 11.80
CA PHE A 116 10.04 -8.00 11.17
C PHE A 116 11.23 -7.15 10.70
N ALA A 117 12.32 -7.08 11.48
CA ALA A 117 13.55 -6.42 11.06
C ALA A 117 14.15 -7.10 9.81
N GLY A 118 14.18 -8.44 9.76
CA GLY A 118 14.58 -9.20 8.58
C GLY A 118 13.71 -8.94 7.35
N ALA A 119 12.39 -8.83 7.54
CA ALA A 119 11.45 -8.49 6.46
C ALA A 119 11.67 -7.08 5.93
N ILE A 120 11.91 -6.09 6.79
CA ILE A 120 12.27 -4.72 6.38
C ILE A 120 13.58 -4.73 5.59
N LEU A 121 14.58 -5.47 6.05
CA LEU A 121 15.86 -5.61 5.36
C LEU A 121 15.68 -6.19 3.95
N LEU A 122 14.85 -7.23 3.78
CA LEU A 122 14.50 -7.78 2.47
C LEU A 122 13.80 -6.76 1.56
N MET A 123 12.85 -5.97 2.09
CA MET A 123 12.17 -4.91 1.33
C MET A 123 13.14 -3.82 0.88
N VAL A 124 14.11 -3.44 1.72
CA VAL A 124 15.16 -2.47 1.37
C VAL A 124 16.10 -3.03 0.31
N ILE A 125 16.46 -4.32 0.38
CA ILE A 125 17.24 -4.99 -0.68
C ILE A 125 16.47 -4.96 -2.01
N ALA A 126 15.17 -5.27 -2.00
CA ALA A 126 14.33 -5.21 -3.20
C ALA A 126 14.31 -3.80 -3.80
N LEU A 127 14.22 -2.77 -2.96
CA LEU A 127 14.30 -1.38 -3.39
C LEU A 127 15.66 -1.04 -4.02
N CYS A 128 16.76 -1.52 -3.44
CA CYS A 128 18.11 -1.34 -3.96
C CYS A 128 18.26 -1.99 -5.35
N LEU A 129 17.73 -3.21 -5.53
CA LEU A 129 17.74 -3.92 -6.81
C LEU A 129 16.97 -3.16 -7.90
N ILE A 130 15.79 -2.62 -7.55
CA ILE A 130 14.98 -1.82 -8.47
C ILE A 130 15.74 -0.54 -8.88
N LEU A 131 16.36 0.15 -7.91
CA LEU A 131 17.15 1.35 -8.20
C LEU A 131 18.39 1.07 -9.04
N TYR A 132 19.07 -0.04 -8.79
CA TYR A 132 20.24 -0.45 -9.57
C TYR A 132 19.87 -0.86 -10.99
N SER A 133 18.76 -1.59 -11.17
CA SER A 133 18.22 -1.95 -12.49
C SER A 133 17.87 -0.72 -13.33
N ASP A 134 17.25 0.30 -12.71
CA ASP A 134 16.97 1.58 -13.39
C ASP A 134 18.26 2.31 -13.80
N LYS A 135 19.31 2.27 -12.97
CA LYS A 135 20.62 2.86 -13.28
C LYS A 135 21.33 2.15 -14.43
N LEU A 136 21.27 0.83 -14.51
CA LEU A 136 21.87 0.05 -15.60
C LEU A 136 21.15 0.24 -16.94
N LYS A 137 19.85 0.56 -16.94
CA LYS A 137 19.10 0.81 -18.16
C LYS A 137 19.36 2.20 -18.76
N ASN A 138 20.02 3.09 -18.02
CA ASN A 138 20.27 4.49 -18.39
C ASN A 138 21.78 4.79 -18.59
N ILE A 139 22.58 3.74 -18.82
CA ILE A 139 23.98 3.76 -19.29
C ILE A 139 23.99 3.02 -20.62
#